data_AF-A0A068T2J1-F1
#
_entry.id   AF-A0A068T2J1-F1
#
_cell.length_a   1.000
_cell.length_b   1.000
_cell.length_c   1.000
_cell.angle_alpha   90.00
_cell.angle_beta   90.00
_cell.angle_gamma   90.00
#
_symmetry.space_group_name_H-M   'P 1'
#
loop_
_entity.id
_entity.type
_entity.pdbx_description
1 polymer ?
#
loop_
_entity_poly.entity_id
_entity_poly.type
_entity_poly.pdbx_seq_one_letter_code
_entity_poly.pdbx_strand_id
1 'polypeptide(L)'
;MKSTLRISLKSGERIFINGAVLRVDRKVALEFLNDVTFLLENHVLQPEDATTPLRQLYFIAQMMLINPDGKEQSNALFRKSVAMLLTCFTDDEMLAELKRIDGMVASGRAFDALKAIRALYSIEDRILNNREIAPATVERIRKEIAPWR
;
A
#
# COMPACT_ATOMS: atom_id res chain seq x y z
N MET A 1 -12.81 22.06 21.00
CA MET A 1 -12.12 22.28 19.72
C MET A 1 -11.82 20.91 19.14
N LYS A 2 -12.25 20.59 17.91
CA LYS A 2 -11.84 19.32 17.26
C LYS A 2 -10.31 19.33 17.16
N SER A 3 -9.65 18.25 17.57
CA SER A 3 -8.21 18.12 17.41
C SER A 3 -7.89 18.13 15.92
N THR A 4 -7.24 19.18 15.45
CA THR A 4 -6.74 19.29 14.09
C THR A 4 -5.52 18.39 13.93
N LEU A 5 -5.45 17.68 12.81
CA LEU A 5 -4.31 16.82 12.51
C LEU A 5 -3.12 17.71 12.12
N ARG A 6 -2.03 17.61 12.88
CA ARG A 6 -0.80 18.38 12.63
C ARG A 6 0.34 17.46 12.26
N ILE A 7 0.98 17.73 11.13
CA ILE A 7 2.12 16.98 10.59
C ILE A 7 3.33 17.91 10.52
N SER A 8 4.50 17.43 10.94
CA SER A 8 5.77 18.14 10.76
C SER A 8 6.55 17.51 9.62
N LEU A 9 7.03 18.33 8.69
CA LEU A 9 7.88 17.94 7.58
C LEU A 9 9.26 18.58 7.72
N LYS A 10 10.32 17.83 7.41
CA LYS A 10 11.69 18.33 7.30
C LYS A 10 11.94 18.91 5.91
N SER A 11 13.01 19.70 5.79
CA SER A 11 13.47 20.22 4.50
C SER A 11 13.62 19.10 3.46
N GLY A 12 13.00 19.28 2.29
CA GLY A 12 13.03 18.33 1.19
C GLY A 12 11.99 17.20 1.27
N GLU A 13 11.33 16.98 2.42
CA GLU A 13 10.34 15.90 2.56
C GLU A 13 9.09 16.18 1.74
N ARG A 14 8.49 15.10 1.24
CA ARG A 14 7.23 15.12 0.49
C ARG A 14 6.05 14.57 1.29
N ILE A 15 4.87 15.10 1.00
CA ILE A 15 3.58 14.58 1.45
C ILE A 15 2.62 14.49 0.27
N PHE A 16 1.92 13.37 0.17
CA PHE A 16 0.89 13.10 -0.82
C PHE A 16 -0.45 13.35 -0.16
N ILE A 17 -1.31 14.20 -0.70
CA ILE A 17 -2.60 14.60 -0.10
C ILE A 17 -3.66 14.60 -1.21
N ASN A 18 -4.66 13.71 -1.12
CA ASN A 18 -5.75 13.60 -2.09
C ASN A 18 -5.26 13.61 -3.57
N GLY A 19 -4.11 13.01 -3.85
CA GLY A 19 -3.48 12.98 -5.17
C GLY A 19 -2.52 14.13 -5.50
N ALA A 20 -2.50 15.22 -4.73
CA ALA A 20 -1.49 16.26 -4.86
C ALA A 20 -0.19 15.86 -4.14
N VAL A 21 0.96 16.24 -4.70
CA VAL A 21 2.28 16.05 -4.07
C VAL A 21 2.83 17.41 -3.66
N LEU A 22 3.10 17.57 -2.36
CA LEU A 22 3.72 18.78 -1.81
C LEU A 22 5.14 18.44 -1.37
N ARG A 23 6.09 19.34 -1.66
CA ARG A 23 7.46 19.29 -1.15
C ARG A 23 7.76 20.59 -0.43
N VAL A 24 8.45 20.51 0.71
CA VAL A 24 8.82 21.68 1.50
C VAL A 24 10.31 21.99 1.34
N ASP A 25 10.67 23.27 1.30
CA ASP A 25 12.06 23.75 1.16
C ASP A 25 12.77 23.91 2.51
N ARG A 26 12.02 23.88 3.61
CA ARG A 26 12.51 23.97 4.99
C ARG A 26 11.57 23.21 5.93
N LYS A 27 11.95 23.12 7.21
CA LYS A 27 11.10 22.52 8.23
C LYS A 27 9.81 23.33 8.41
N VAL A 28 8.66 22.68 8.28
CA VAL A 28 7.34 23.31 8.47
C VAL A 28 6.40 22.39 9.26
N ALA A 29 5.36 22.97 9.83
CA ALA A 29 4.23 22.22 10.37
C ALA A 29 2.98 22.54 9.54
N LEU A 30 2.34 21.50 9.02
CA LEU A 30 1.06 21.58 8.31
C LEU A 30 -0.06 21.18 9.26
N GLU A 31 -1.15 21.93 9.21
CA GLU A 31 -2.35 21.65 9.98
C GLU A 31 -3.51 21.43 9.01
N PHE A 32 -4.17 20.28 9.13
CA PHE A 32 -5.34 19.95 8.34
C PHE A 32 -6.59 20.38 9.09
N LEU A 33 -7.35 21.28 8.46
CA LEU A 33 -8.60 21.81 9.02
C LEU A 33 -9.83 20.95 8.64
N ASN A 34 -9.65 19.96 7.77
CA ASN A 34 -10.67 19.01 7.31
C ASN A 34 -10.09 17.59 7.29
N ASP A 35 -10.96 16.60 7.13
CA ASP A 35 -10.54 15.22 6.90
C ASP A 35 -9.81 15.11 5.56
N VAL A 36 -8.63 14.51 5.59
CA VAL A 36 -7.76 14.34 4.42
C VAL A 36 -7.22 12.92 4.34
N THR A 37 -7.07 12.42 3.11
CA THR A 37 -6.27 11.21 2.86
C THR A 37 -4.86 11.64 2.50
N PHE A 38 -3.86 11.13 3.22
CA PHE A 38 -2.47 11.47 2.96
C PHE A 38 -1.51 10.29 3.16
N LEU A 39 -0.36 10.37 2.51
CA LEU A 39 0.81 9.55 2.78
C LEU A 39 2.06 10.41 2.89
N LEU A 40 2.91 10.10 3.87
CA LEU A 40 4.25 10.68 3.97
C LEU A 40 5.20 9.95 3.03
N GLU A 41 6.22 10.63 2.53
CA GLU A 41 7.22 10.04 1.62
C GLU A 41 7.81 8.72 2.13
N ASN A 42 8.13 8.62 3.43
CA ASN A 42 8.68 7.40 4.04
C ASN A 42 7.68 6.22 4.09
N HIS A 43 6.41 6.46 3.79
CA HIS A 43 5.37 5.45 3.66
C HIS A 43 5.00 5.17 2.20
N VAL A 44 5.59 5.88 1.25
CA VAL A 44 5.39 5.65 -0.18
C VAL A 44 6.42 4.64 -0.65
N LEU A 45 5.94 3.50 -1.13
CA LEU A 45 6.74 2.48 -1.79
C LEU A 45 6.90 2.87 -3.27
N GLN A 46 8.14 2.87 -3.76
CA GLN A 46 8.41 3.11 -5.17
C GLN A 46 8.14 1.85 -6.01
N PRO A 47 7.75 1.98 -7.28
CA PRO A 47 7.45 0.82 -8.15
C PRO A 47 8.61 -0.17 -8.31
N GLU A 48 9.86 0.29 -8.16
CA GLU A 48 11.06 -0.53 -8.27
C GLU A 48 11.26 -1.40 -7.02
N ASP A 49 10.79 -0.91 -5.87
CA ASP A 49 10.88 -1.58 -4.56
C ASP A 49 9.73 -2.58 -4.33
N ALA A 50 8.74 -2.62 -5.23
CA ALA A 50 7.64 -3.59 -5.22
C ALA A 50 8.09 -4.97 -5.73
N THR A 51 9.06 -5.56 -5.05
CA THR A 51 9.77 -6.78 -5.48
C THR A 51 9.19 -8.07 -4.92
N THR A 52 8.39 -8.01 -3.86
CA THR A 52 7.71 -9.18 -3.26
C THR A 52 6.19 -9.09 -3.44
N PRO A 53 5.46 -10.22 -3.39
CA PRO A 53 4.00 -10.22 -3.53
C PRO A 53 3.26 -9.24 -2.61
N LEU A 54 3.60 -9.17 -1.32
CA LEU A 54 2.96 -8.24 -0.39
C LEU A 54 3.40 -6.80 -0.61
N ARG A 55 4.65 -6.56 -1.04
CA ARG A 55 5.08 -5.21 -1.44
C ARG A 55 4.33 -4.73 -2.68
N GLN A 56 4.05 -5.62 -3.63
CA GLN A 56 3.21 -5.31 -4.79
C GLN A 56 1.76 -5.04 -4.36
N LEU A 57 1.22 -5.85 -3.44
CA LEU A 57 -0.11 -5.62 -2.87
C LEU A 57 -0.20 -4.27 -2.14
N TYR A 58 0.83 -3.92 -1.35
CA TYR A 58 0.97 -2.64 -0.69
C TYR A 58 0.98 -1.49 -1.69
N PHE A 59 1.77 -1.62 -2.77
CA PHE A 59 1.83 -0.62 -3.84
C PHE A 59 0.45 -0.38 -4.46
N ILE A 60 -0.30 -1.43 -4.75
CA ILE A 60 -1.65 -1.30 -5.33
C ILE A 60 -2.60 -0.59 -4.33
N ALA A 61 -2.59 -0.96 -3.06
CA ALA A 61 -3.38 -0.30 -2.02
C ALA A 61 -2.99 1.18 -1.84
N GLN A 62 -1.70 1.50 -1.97
CA GLN A 62 -1.19 2.86 -1.91
C GLN A 62 -1.76 3.69 -3.06
N MET A 63 -1.81 3.14 -4.28
CA MET A 63 -2.38 3.84 -5.43
C MET A 63 -3.85 4.22 -5.23
N MET A 64 -4.62 3.46 -4.46
CA MET A 64 -5.99 3.85 -4.08
C MET A 64 -6.06 5.15 -3.26
N LEU A 65 -5.00 5.47 -2.52
CA LEU A 65 -4.93 6.67 -1.66
C LEU A 65 -4.34 7.88 -2.39
N ILE A 66 -3.41 7.65 -3.32
CA ILE A 66 -2.63 8.74 -3.97
C ILE A 66 -2.96 8.95 -5.45
N ASN A 67 -3.76 8.09 -6.07
CA ASN A 67 -4.23 8.26 -7.45
C ASN A 67 -5.77 8.18 -7.51
N PRO A 68 -6.48 9.29 -7.25
CA PRO A 68 -7.94 9.30 -7.24
C PRO A 68 -8.54 8.91 -8.61
N ASP A 69 -7.90 9.29 -9.72
CA ASP A 69 -8.37 9.00 -11.08
C ASP A 69 -8.27 7.49 -11.41
N GLY A 70 -7.26 6.82 -10.84
CA GLY A 70 -7.02 5.38 -10.99
C GLY A 70 -7.78 4.49 -10.01
N LYS A 71 -8.63 5.04 -9.13
CA LYS A 71 -9.19 4.30 -7.99
C LYS A 71 -9.92 3.00 -8.37
N GLU A 72 -10.78 3.02 -9.38
CA GLU A 72 -11.50 1.82 -9.85
C GLU A 72 -10.55 0.75 -10.38
N GLN A 73 -9.53 1.18 -11.14
CA GLN A 73 -8.51 0.29 -11.67
C GLN A 73 -7.67 -0.32 -10.53
N SER A 74 -7.27 0.47 -9.53
CA SER A 74 -6.56 -0.01 -8.34
C SER A 74 -7.42 -0.99 -7.54
N ASN A 75 -8.72 -0.72 -7.36
CA ASN A 75 -9.66 -1.62 -6.67
C ASN A 75 -9.82 -2.96 -7.39
N ALA A 76 -9.94 -2.94 -8.71
CA ALA A 76 -10.03 -4.17 -9.51
C ALA A 76 -8.74 -4.99 -9.44
N LEU A 77 -7.59 -4.31 -9.61
CA LEU A 77 -6.28 -4.95 -9.54
C LEU A 77 -6.03 -5.54 -8.14
N PHE A 78 -6.35 -4.81 -7.08
CA PHE A 78 -6.18 -5.29 -5.71
C PHE A 78 -6.98 -6.55 -5.42
N ARG A 79 -8.27 -6.57 -5.76
CA ARG A 79 -9.12 -7.75 -5.57
C ARG A 79 -8.54 -8.97 -6.30
N LYS A 80 -8.07 -8.77 -7.54
CA LYS A 80 -7.42 -9.82 -8.33
C LYS A 80 -6.12 -10.30 -7.68
N SER A 81 -5.29 -9.38 -7.20
CA SER A 81 -4.03 -9.69 -6.50
C SER A 81 -4.29 -10.45 -5.20
N VAL A 82 -5.25 -10.03 -4.36
CA VAL A 82 -5.59 -10.77 -3.14
C VAL A 82 -6.08 -12.18 -3.45
N ALA A 83 -7.02 -12.32 -4.40
CA ALA A 83 -7.51 -13.63 -4.81
C ALA A 83 -6.38 -14.56 -5.27
N MET A 84 -5.42 -14.02 -6.01
CA MET A 84 -4.23 -14.75 -6.42
C MET A 84 -3.37 -15.16 -5.22
N LEU A 85 -3.09 -14.25 -4.28
CA LEU A 85 -2.26 -14.54 -3.11
C LEU A 85 -2.89 -15.60 -2.21
N LEU A 86 -4.22 -15.57 -2.04
CA LEU A 86 -4.97 -16.58 -1.30
C LEU A 86 -4.83 -18.00 -1.90
N THR A 87 -4.54 -18.11 -3.20
CA THR A 87 -4.27 -19.41 -3.84
C THR A 87 -2.80 -19.83 -3.81
N CYS A 88 -1.89 -18.89 -3.55
CA CYS A 88 -0.45 -19.14 -3.61
C CYS A 88 0.18 -19.41 -2.24
N PHE A 89 -0.35 -18.80 -1.18
CA PHE A 89 0.10 -19.04 0.19
C PHE A 89 -0.61 -20.26 0.78
N THR A 90 0.11 -21.01 1.63
CA THR A 90 -0.41 -22.14 2.40
C THR A 90 -0.40 -21.88 3.91
N ASP A 91 0.34 -20.87 4.36
CA ASP A 91 0.42 -20.46 5.76
C ASP A 91 -0.93 -19.89 6.24
N ASP A 92 -1.52 -20.50 7.27
CA ASP A 92 -2.87 -20.18 7.75
C ASP A 92 -2.98 -18.75 8.30
N GLU A 93 -1.92 -18.26 8.95
CA GLU A 93 -1.86 -16.89 9.48
C GLU A 93 -1.87 -15.89 8.32
N MET A 94 -1.02 -16.11 7.31
CA MET A 94 -0.97 -15.30 6.10
C MET A 94 -2.34 -15.27 5.38
N LEU A 95 -2.98 -16.43 5.22
CA LEU A 95 -4.29 -16.54 4.56
C LEU A 95 -5.40 -15.83 5.35
N ALA A 96 -5.41 -15.94 6.68
CA ALA A 96 -6.37 -15.25 7.52
C ALA A 96 -6.23 -13.73 7.42
N GLU A 97 -5.00 -13.22 7.42
CA GLU A 97 -4.73 -11.79 7.33
C GLU A 97 -5.04 -11.21 5.95
N LEU A 98 -4.75 -11.95 4.86
CA LEU A 98 -5.15 -11.56 3.51
C LEU A 98 -6.68 -11.39 3.37
N LYS A 99 -7.48 -12.27 3.99
CA LYS A 99 -8.95 -12.13 4.01
C LYS A 99 -9.40 -10.89 4.79
N ARG A 100 -8.73 -10.57 5.91
CA ARG A 100 -9.04 -9.34 6.66
C ARG A 100 -8.68 -8.09 5.87
N ILE A 101 -7.53 -8.10 5.20
CA ILE A 101 -7.06 -7.03 4.32
C ILE A 101 -8.06 -6.76 3.19
N ASP A 102 -8.58 -7.83 2.56
CA ASP A 102 -9.63 -7.72 1.53
C ASP A 102 -10.87 -6.99 2.06
N GLY A 103 -11.34 -7.38 3.25
CA GLY A 103 -12.47 -6.73 3.91
C GLY A 103 -12.22 -5.26 4.28
N MET A 104 -10.99 -4.90 4.69
CA MET A 104 -10.62 -3.51 4.95
C MET A 104 -10.73 -2.67 3.67
N VAL A 105 -10.18 -3.13 2.56
CA VAL A 105 -10.27 -2.41 1.29
C VAL A 105 -11.71 -2.32 0.78
N ALA A 106 -12.48 -3.42 0.85
CA ALA A 106 -13.88 -3.43 0.46
C ALA A 106 -14.74 -2.44 1.26
N SER A 107 -14.38 -2.17 2.52
CA SER A 107 -15.02 -1.17 3.38
C SER A 107 -14.47 0.26 3.24
N GLY A 108 -13.58 0.51 2.27
CA GLY A 108 -12.97 1.82 2.04
C GLY A 108 -11.82 2.17 2.99
N ARG A 109 -11.33 1.21 3.79
CA ARG A 109 -10.26 1.39 4.79
C ARG A 109 -8.88 1.04 4.22
N ALA A 110 -8.54 1.58 3.05
CA ALA A 110 -7.27 1.28 2.38
C ALA A 110 -6.03 1.69 3.20
N PHE A 111 -6.11 2.73 4.02
CA PHE A 111 -5.02 3.11 4.93
C PHE A 111 -4.74 2.06 6.01
N ASP A 112 -5.78 1.42 6.54
CA ASP A 112 -5.62 0.33 7.50
C ASP A 112 -5.06 -0.92 6.83
N ALA A 113 -5.48 -1.17 5.58
CA ALA A 113 -4.92 -2.24 4.76
C ALA A 113 -3.40 -2.07 4.55
N LEU A 114 -2.90 -0.85 4.29
CA LEU A 114 -1.45 -0.60 4.18
C LEU A 114 -0.68 -1.01 5.44
N LYS A 115 -1.20 -0.68 6.62
CA LYS A 115 -0.58 -1.06 7.89
C LYS A 115 -0.58 -2.58 8.07
N ALA A 116 -1.71 -3.22 7.79
CA ALA A 116 -1.85 -4.66 7.89
C ALA A 116 -0.90 -5.39 6.94
N ILE A 117 -0.84 -4.98 5.66
CA ILE A 117 0.08 -5.57 4.67
C ILE A 117 1.54 -5.43 5.12
N ARG A 118 1.95 -4.25 5.61
CA ARG A 118 3.33 -4.01 6.06
C ARG A 118 3.72 -4.88 7.26
N ALA A 119 2.78 -5.19 8.16
CA ALA A 119 3.03 -6.08 9.29
C ALA A 119 3.39 -7.51 8.86
N LEU A 120 2.90 -7.93 7.69
CA LEU A 120 3.07 -9.27 7.15
C LEU A 120 4.38 -9.47 6.37
N TYR A 121 5.17 -8.40 6.14
CA TYR A 121 6.44 -8.51 5.43
C TYR A 121 7.41 -9.50 6.07
N SER A 122 7.47 -9.54 7.41
CA SER A 122 8.33 -10.49 8.12
C SER A 122 7.90 -11.95 7.92
N ILE A 123 6.59 -12.20 7.85
CA ILE A 123 6.02 -13.53 7.58
C ILE A 123 6.29 -13.92 6.12
N GLU A 124 6.07 -13.00 5.18
CA GLU A 124 6.37 -13.23 3.76
C GLU A 124 7.86 -13.53 3.55
N ASP A 125 8.76 -12.77 4.16
CA ASP A 125 10.20 -13.00 4.06
C ASP A 125 10.57 -14.41 4.53
N ARG A 126 9.96 -14.89 5.63
CA ARG A 126 10.14 -16.27 6.12
C ARG A 126 9.65 -17.30 5.10
N ILE A 127 8.47 -17.11 4.54
CA ILE A 127 7.85 -18.03 3.55
C ILE A 127 8.67 -18.07 2.26
N LEU A 128 9.08 -16.91 1.74
CA LEU A 128 9.89 -16.79 0.52
C LEU A 128 11.26 -17.45 0.68
N ASN A 129 11.90 -17.29 1.83
CA ASN A 129 13.17 -17.94 2.13
C ASN A 129 13.05 -19.47 2.18
N ASN A 130 11.86 -20.00 2.50
CA ASN A 130 11.58 -21.44 2.49
C ASN A 130 11.10 -21.97 1.11
N ARG A 131 11.07 -21.11 0.07
CA ARG A 131 10.62 -21.42 -1.30
C ARG A 131 9.19 -21.97 -1.42
N GLU A 132 8.29 -21.51 -0.56
CA GLU A 132 6.89 -21.96 -0.57
C GLU A 132 6.01 -21.23 -1.62
N ILE A 133 6.60 -20.35 -2.46
CA ILE A 133 5.86 -19.61 -3.51
C ILE A 133 6.51 -19.79 -4.88
N ALA A 134 5.67 -20.05 -5.89
CA ALA A 134 6.09 -20.10 -7.29
C ALA A 134 6.53 -18.71 -7.82
N PRO A 135 7.75 -18.58 -8.40
CA PRO A 135 8.25 -17.30 -8.94
C PRO A 135 7.36 -16.65 -10.01
N ALA A 136 6.57 -17.45 -10.73
CA ALA A 136 5.63 -16.98 -11.74
C ALA A 136 4.54 -16.04 -11.20
N THR A 137 4.17 -16.20 -9.93
CA THR A 137 3.16 -15.35 -9.27
C THR A 137 3.67 -13.93 -9.09
N VAL A 138 4.91 -13.79 -8.60
CA VAL A 138 5.57 -12.50 -8.38
C VAL A 138 5.67 -11.72 -9.69
N GLU A 139 6.08 -12.40 -10.76
CA GLU A 139 6.27 -11.78 -12.06
C GLU A 139 4.93 -11.40 -12.71
N ARG A 140 3.86 -12.17 -12.50
CA ARG A 140 2.53 -11.84 -13.01
C ARG A 140 2.00 -10.54 -12.40
N ILE A 141 2.03 -10.41 -11.07
CA ILE A 141 1.57 -9.18 -10.40
C ILE A 141 2.49 -8.01 -10.80
N ARG A 142 3.81 -8.23 -10.88
CA ARG A 142 4.78 -7.22 -11.34
C ARG A 142 4.45 -6.66 -12.72
N LYS A 143 4.06 -7.52 -13.66
CA LYS A 143 3.64 -7.09 -15.01
C LYS A 143 2.36 -6.27 -14.99
N GLU A 144 1.42 -6.58 -14.09
CA GLU A 144 0.16 -5.84 -13.97
C GLU A 144 0.34 -4.45 -13.34
N ILE A 145 1.34 -4.26 -12.49
CA ILE A 145 1.69 -2.94 -11.93
C ILE A 145 2.64 -2.13 -12.83
N ALA A 146 3.24 -2.73 -13.86
CA ALA A 146 4.18 -2.05 -14.75
C ALA A 146 3.61 -0.79 -15.47
N PRO A 147 2.32 -0.72 -15.83
CA PRO A 147 1.73 0.50 -16.39
C PRO A 147 1.71 1.72 -15.44
N TRP A 148 2.02 1.51 -14.15
CA TRP A 148 2.03 2.53 -13.11
C TRP A 148 3.45 3.03 -12.79
N ARG A 149 4.43 2.64 -13.61
CA ARG A 149 5.82 3.12 -13.58
C ARG A 149 6.00 4.40 -14.38
#